data_AF-A0A9Q3EHK7-F1
#
_entry.id   AF-A0A9Q3EHK7-F1
#
_cell.length_a   1.000
_cell.length_b   1.000
_cell.length_c   1.000
_cell.angle_alpha   90.00
_cell.angle_beta   90.00
_cell.angle_gamma   90.00
#
_symmetry.space_group_name_H-M   'P 1'
#
loop_
_entity.id
_entity.type
_entity.pdbx_description
1 polymer ?
#
loop_
_entity_poly.entity_id
_entity_poly.type
_entity_poly.pdbx_seq_one_letter_code
_entity_poly.pdbx_strand_id
1 'polypeptide(L)'
;MQSFLGFAGYYRQHIKDFERISKYLYKLCDKQTVYEMTEERGKEYEELKNCLKNAQFLLMPDWKLPFKLYIDSCGEGLGAALHQTQIINDKPLEGQICFISKQINQTEARYGECQMECLRLVWA
;
A
#
# COMPACT_ATOMS: atom_id res chain seq x y z
N MET A 1 12.98 15.28 -2.67
CA MET A 1 12.17 14.08 -2.95
C MET A 1 12.23 13.06 -1.82
N GLN A 2 13.41 12.59 -1.42
CA GLN A 2 13.57 11.61 -0.32
C GLN A 2 12.86 12.01 0.98
N SER A 3 12.94 13.27 1.41
CA SER A 3 12.21 13.74 2.61
C SER A 3 10.68 13.66 2.47
N PHE A 4 10.15 13.95 1.28
CA PHE A 4 8.71 13.85 1.01
C PHE A 4 8.25 12.39 1.03
N LEU A 5 8.98 11.49 0.38
CA LEU A 5 8.68 10.06 0.40
C LEU A 5 8.88 9.44 1.79
N GLY A 6 9.82 9.96 2.58
CA GLY A 6 9.96 9.58 3.99
C GLY A 6 8.71 9.95 4.81
N PHE A 7 8.20 11.18 4.63
CA PHE A 7 6.94 11.61 5.24
C PHE A 7 5.74 10.80 4.75
N ALA A 8 5.59 10.64 3.44
CA ALA A 8 4.49 9.86 2.86
C ALA A 8 4.55 8.39 3.30
N GLY A 9 5.76 7.83 3.39
CA GLY A 9 6.03 6.46 3.83
C GLY A 9 5.66 6.22 5.30
N TYR A 10 5.72 7.24 6.16
CA TYR A 10 5.20 7.15 7.54
C TYR A 10 3.69 6.83 7.55
N TYR A 11 2.93 7.41 6.62
CA TYR A 11 1.48 7.20 6.48
C TYR A 11 1.11 6.07 5.51
N ARG A 12 2.07 5.25 5.06
CA ARG A 12 1.80 4.19 4.07
C ARG A 12 0.66 3.25 4.46
N GLN A 13 0.46 3.02 5.76
CA GLN A 13 -0.60 2.15 6.29
C GLN A 13 -2.01 2.72 6.11
N HIS A 14 -2.13 4.02 5.84
CA HIS A 14 -3.40 4.72 5.59
C HIS A 14 -3.69 4.87 4.09
N ILE A 15 -2.76 4.46 3.23
CA ILE A 15 -2.81 4.66 1.79
C ILE A 15 -2.88 3.30 1.11
N LYS A 16 -4.02 3.00 0.49
CA LYS A 16 -4.16 1.82 -0.34
C LYS A 16 -3.19 1.90 -1.52
N ASP A 17 -2.52 0.79 -1.82
CA ASP A 17 -1.58 0.64 -2.95
C ASP A 17 -0.43 1.66 -2.97
N PHE A 18 0.04 2.09 -1.79
CA PHE A 18 1.12 3.08 -1.66
C PHE A 18 2.34 2.79 -2.54
N GLU A 19 2.80 1.53 -2.55
CA GLU A 19 3.97 1.11 -3.34
C GLU A 19 3.76 1.22 -4.85
N ARG A 20 2.51 1.11 -5.33
CA ARG A 20 2.14 1.31 -6.74
C ARG A 20 2.18 2.79 -7.10
N ILE A 21 1.60 3.64 -6.24
CA ILE A 21 1.45 5.09 -6.46
C ILE A 21 2.80 5.81 -6.36
N SER A 22 3.74 5.30 -5.57
CA SER A 22 5.04 5.94 -5.33
C SER A 22 6.17 5.39 -6.20
N LYS A 23 5.88 4.49 -7.14
CA LYS A 23 6.86 3.69 -7.88
C LYS A 23 7.84 4.54 -8.69
N TYR A 24 7.36 5.48 -9.51
CA TYR A 24 8.23 6.34 -10.31
C TYR A 24 8.92 7.41 -9.45
N LEU A 25 8.32 7.81 -8.32
CA LEU A 25 8.95 8.70 -7.35
C LEU A 25 10.12 8.04 -6.61
N TYR A 26 10.04 6.76 -6.25
CA TYR A 26 11.17 6.05 -5.64
C TYR A 26 12.34 5.88 -6.62
N LYS A 27 12.09 5.74 -7.92
CA LYS A 27 13.16 5.72 -8.94
C LYS A 27 13.97 7.02 -8.99
N LEU A 28 13.39 8.17 -8.64
CA LEU A 28 14.10 9.45 -8.52
C LEU A 28 15.06 9.50 -7.33
N CYS A 29 14.96 8.57 -6.38
CA CYS A 29 15.86 8.50 -5.23
C CYS A 29 17.14 7.70 -5.52
N ASP A 30 17.21 7.02 -6.66
CA ASP A 30 18.42 6.32 -7.11
C ASP A 30 19.47 7.35 -7.58
N LYS A 31 20.73 7.11 -7.20
CA LYS A 31 21.88 7.96 -7.55
C LYS A 31 22.18 7.95 -9.04
N GLN A 32 21.79 6.89 -9.76
CA GLN A 32 22.02 6.74 -11.19
C GLN A 32 20.92 7.36 -12.06
N THR A 33 19.79 7.75 -11.45
CA THR A 33 18.66 8.32 -12.18
C THR A 33 18.79 9.83 -12.29
N VAL A 34 18.66 10.36 -13.52
CA VAL A 34 18.56 11.80 -13.75
C VAL A 34 17.26 12.31 -13.12
N TYR A 35 17.37 13.35 -12.30
CA TYR A 35 16.22 13.99 -11.69
C TYR A 35 15.45 14.78 -12.75
N GLU A 36 14.31 14.23 -13.18
CA GLU A 36 13.41 14.84 -14.15
C GLU A 36 11.96 14.60 -13.73
N MET A 37 11.14 15.65 -13.67
CA MET A 37 9.73 15.50 -13.35
C MET A 37 8.93 15.27 -14.64
N THR A 38 8.88 14.02 -15.08
CA THR A 38 8.04 13.61 -16.21
C THR A 38 6.55 13.73 -15.86
N GLU A 39 5.68 13.63 -16.86
CA GLU A 39 4.24 13.72 -16.64
C GLU A 39 3.73 12.62 -15.70
N GLU A 40 4.28 11.41 -15.78
CA GLU A 40 3.93 10.28 -14.91
C GLU A 40 4.34 10.55 -13.45
N ARG A 41 5.55 11.06 -13.25
CA ARG A 41 6.05 11.43 -11.91
C ARG A 41 5.25 12.57 -11.31
N GLY A 42 4.85 13.55 -12.12
CA GLY A 42 3.97 14.63 -11.71
C GLY A 42 2.59 14.14 -11.28
N LYS A 43 2.01 13.20 -12.04
CA LYS A 43 0.73 12.55 -11.70
C LYS A 43 0.82 11.78 -10.38
N GLU A 44 1.84 10.93 -10.21
CA GLU A 44 2.06 10.19 -8.96
C GLU A 44 2.24 11.13 -7.76
N TYR A 45 2.97 12.23 -7.93
CA TYR A 45 3.19 13.20 -6.87
C TYR A 45 1.88 13.86 -6.39
N GLU A 46 1.02 14.27 -7.32
CA GLU A 46 -0.28 14.84 -6.98
C GLU A 46 -1.26 13.80 -6.45
N GLU A 47 -1.26 12.57 -6.99
CA GLU A 47 -2.05 11.46 -6.44
C GLU A 47 -1.66 11.17 -5.00
N LEU A 48 -0.36 11.10 -4.69
CA LEU A 48 0.12 10.83 -3.35
C LEU A 48 -0.23 11.96 -2.36
N LYS A 49 -0.18 13.22 -2.80
CA LYS A 49 -0.69 14.36 -2.01
C LYS A 49 -2.17 14.24 -1.72
N ASN A 50 -2.97 13.85 -2.72
CA ASN A 50 -4.40 13.65 -2.55
C ASN A 50 -4.71 12.49 -1.60
N CYS A 51 -3.95 11.39 -1.66
CA CYS A 51 -4.07 10.29 -0.72
C CYS A 51 -3.74 10.71 0.72
N LEU A 52 -2.68 11.50 0.91
CA LEU A 52 -2.30 12.02 2.24
C LEU A 52 -3.36 12.98 2.80
N LYS A 53 -3.93 13.83 1.94
CA LYS A 53 -4.99 14.77 2.34
C LYS A 53 -6.29 14.05 2.72
N ASN A 54 -6.62 12.97 2.01
CA ASN A 54 -7.85 12.20 2.20
C ASN A 54 -7.58 10.85 2.88
N ALA A 55 -6.54 10.77 3.71
CA ALA A 55 -6.14 9.53 4.35
C ALA A 55 -7.32 8.90 5.08
N GLN A 56 -7.58 7.60 4.82
CA GLN A 56 -8.72 6.92 5.40
C GLN A 56 -8.57 6.79 6.91
N PHE A 57 -9.71 6.89 7.61
CA PHE A 57 -9.79 6.59 9.02
C PHE A 57 -9.59 5.10 9.22
N LEU A 58 -8.53 4.73 9.94
CA LEU A 58 -8.26 3.34 10.31
C LEU A 58 -8.88 3.04 11.68
N LEU A 59 -9.44 1.85 11.83
CA LEU A 59 -9.92 1.35 13.11
C LEU A 59 -8.73 0.95 14.00
N MET A 60 -8.86 1.23 15.30
CA MET A 60 -7.91 0.70 16.28
C MET A 60 -8.18 -0.81 16.46
N PRO A 61 -7.17 -1.68 16.38
CA PRO A 61 -7.37 -3.12 16.46
C PRO A 61 -7.87 -3.54 17.85
N ASP A 62 -8.87 -4.41 17.89
CA ASP A 62 -9.29 -5.13 19.08
C ASP A 62 -8.76 -6.56 19.03
N TRP A 63 -7.81 -6.88 19.91
CA TRP A 63 -7.15 -8.19 19.97
C TRP A 63 -8.07 -9.34 20.40
N LYS A 64 -9.29 -9.05 20.86
CA LYS A 64 -10.28 -10.06 21.26
C LYS A 64 -11.17 -10.51 20.10
N LEU A 65 -11.16 -9.78 18.98
CA LEU A 65 -12.02 -10.02 17.83
C LEU A 65 -11.22 -10.60 16.67
N PRO A 66 -11.84 -11.44 15.82
CA PRO A 66 -11.15 -12.02 14.66
C PRO A 66 -10.80 -10.94 13.63
N PHE A 67 -9.63 -11.09 13.01
CA PHE A 67 -9.22 -10.26 11.88
C PHE A 67 -9.65 -10.90 10.56
N LYS A 68 -9.88 -10.06 9.54
CA LYS A 68 -10.10 -10.46 8.15
C LYS A 68 -8.97 -9.90 7.31
N LEU A 69 -8.28 -10.77 6.57
CA LEU A 69 -7.22 -10.37 5.66
C LEU A 69 -7.75 -10.39 4.23
N TYR A 70 -7.73 -9.24 3.58
CA TYR A 70 -7.99 -9.13 2.14
C TYR A 70 -6.64 -9.01 1.44
N ILE A 71 -6.39 -9.91 0.51
CA ILE A 71 -5.20 -9.90 -0.34
C ILE A 71 -5.61 -9.60 -1.76
N ASP A 72 -4.90 -8.68 -2.39
CA ASP A 72 -5.06 -8.35 -3.80
C ASP A 72 -3.69 -8.26 -4.46
N SER A 73 -3.70 -8.35 -5.77
CA SER A 73 -2.48 -8.40 -6.51
C SER A 73 -2.63 -8.09 -7.96
N CYS A 74 -1.59 -7.46 -8.46
CA CYS A 74 -1.36 -7.28 -9.87
C CYS A 74 -0.01 -7.89 -10.23
N GLY A 75 0.25 -8.06 -11.53
CA GLY A 75 1.54 -8.54 -12.02
C GLY A 75 2.74 -7.67 -11.65
N GLU A 76 2.53 -6.52 -11.00
CA GLU A 76 3.59 -5.57 -10.62
C GLU A 76 3.79 -5.42 -9.10
N GLY A 77 2.89 -5.96 -8.27
CA GLY A 77 2.91 -5.67 -6.83
C GLY A 77 1.94 -6.52 -6.01
N LEU A 78 2.23 -6.58 -4.71
CA LEU A 78 1.40 -7.24 -3.71
C LEU A 78 0.71 -6.18 -2.86
N GLY A 79 -0.56 -6.39 -2.56
CA GLY A 79 -1.34 -5.56 -1.65
C GLY A 79 -2.10 -6.43 -0.67
N ALA A 80 -2.23 -5.97 0.58
CA ALA A 80 -3.17 -6.53 1.51
C ALA A 80 -3.78 -5.45 2.40
N ALA A 81 -5.00 -5.70 2.86
CA ALA A 81 -5.72 -4.87 3.80
C ALA A 81 -6.17 -5.74 4.98
N LEU A 82 -5.78 -5.34 6.18
CA LEU A 82 -6.26 -5.94 7.41
C LEU A 82 -7.54 -5.24 7.83
N HIS A 83 -8.61 -6.01 8.00
CA HIS A 83 -9.93 -5.53 8.39
C HIS A 83 -10.36 -6.19 9.69
N GLN A 84 -11.29 -5.53 10.38
CA GLN A 84 -11.96 -6.11 11.53
C GLN A 84 -13.40 -5.60 11.61
N THR A 85 -14.30 -6.49 12.02
CA THR A 85 -15.69 -6.14 12.32
C THR A 85 -15.80 -5.82 13.81
N GLN A 86 -16.12 -4.57 14.15
CA GLN A 86 -16.30 -4.08 15.52
C GLN A 86 -17.70 -3.49 15.71
N ILE A 87 -18.20 -3.47 16.94
CA ILE A 87 -19.46 -2.78 17.26
C ILE A 87 -19.11 -1.33 17.57
N ILE A 88 -19.54 -0.41 16.70
CA ILE A 88 -19.34 1.04 16.85
C ILE A 88 -20.73 1.68 16.78
N ASN A 89 -21.10 2.47 17.79
CA ASN A 89 -22.44 3.07 17.92
C ASN A 89 -23.57 2.03 17.80
N ASP A 90 -23.45 0.92 18.53
CA ASP A 90 -24.40 -0.20 18.58
C ASP A 90 -24.65 -0.92 17.24
N LYS A 91 -23.79 -0.70 16.24
CA LYS A 91 -23.88 -1.34 14.93
C LYS A 91 -22.57 -2.06 14.58
N PRO A 92 -22.64 -3.26 13.97
CA PRO A 92 -21.45 -3.90 13.43
C PRO A 92 -20.95 -3.09 12.24
N LEU A 93 -19.70 -2.63 12.32
CA LEU A 93 -18.99 -1.96 11.25
C LEU A 93 -17.73 -2.76 10.93
N GLU A 94 -17.58 -3.18 9.68
CA GLU A 94 -16.30 -3.65 9.18
C GLU A 94 -15.48 -2.44 8.71
N GLY A 95 -14.29 -2.27 9.27
CA GLY A 95 -13.38 -1.21 8.87
C GLY A 95 -11.96 -1.71 8.73
N GLN A 96 -11.16 -0.90 8.03
CA GLN A 96 -9.76 -1.18 7.77
C GLN A 96 -8.93 -0.81 8.99
N ILE A 97 -8.02 -1.69 9.40
CA ILE A 97 -7.03 -1.43 10.45
C ILE A 97 -5.74 -0.93 9.84
N CYS A 98 -5.29 -1.54 8.74
CA CYS A 98 -4.12 -1.08 8.01
C CYS A 98 -4.07 -1.62 6.58
N PHE A 99 -3.38 -0.89 5.73
CA PHE A 99 -2.96 -1.35 4.41
C PHE A 99 -1.47 -1.70 4.43
N ILE A 100 -1.12 -2.76 3.72
CA ILE A 100 0.27 -3.11 3.41
C ILE A 100 0.40 -3.29 1.91
N SER A 101 1.52 -2.83 1.34
CA SER A 101 1.84 -3.08 -0.05
C SER A 101 3.34 -3.32 -0.19
N LYS A 102 3.72 -4.06 -1.24
CA LYS A 102 5.12 -4.38 -1.58
C LYS A 102 5.27 -4.46 -3.09
N GLN A 103 6.34 -3.85 -3.62
CA GLN A 103 6.77 -4.13 -4.99
C GLN A 103 7.44 -5.49 -5.08
N ILE A 104 7.09 -6.25 -6.12
CA ILE A 104 7.70 -7.56 -6.36
C ILE A 104 9.08 -7.38 -6.97
N ASN A 105 10.01 -8.25 -6.59
CA ASN A 105 11.34 -8.26 -7.19
C ASN A 105 11.34 -9.03 -8.53
N GLN A 106 12.43 -8.95 -9.30
CA GLN A 106 12.54 -9.59 -10.61
C GLN A 106 12.41 -11.13 -10.56
N THR A 107 12.72 -11.76 -9.43
CA THR A 107 12.58 -13.20 -9.25
C THR A 107 11.13 -13.57 -9.01
N GLU A 108 10.44 -12.85 -8.13
CA GLU A 108 9.01 -13.00 -7.83
C GLU A 108 8.15 -12.71 -9.08
N ALA A 109 8.57 -11.78 -9.94
CA ALA A 109 7.88 -11.46 -11.20
C ALA A 109 7.83 -12.61 -12.21
N ARG A 110 8.60 -13.69 -12.01
CA ARG A 110 8.60 -14.88 -12.89
C ARG A 110 7.63 -15.96 -12.42
N TYR A 111 7.01 -15.80 -11.26
CA TYR A 111 6.08 -16.78 -10.72
C TYR A 111 4.76 -16.81 -11.49
N GLY A 112 4.17 -18.00 -11.60
CA GLY A 112 2.83 -18.16 -12.14
C GLY A 112 1.76 -17.62 -11.17
N GLU A 113 0.54 -17.40 -11.65
CA GLU A 113 -0.55 -16.80 -10.87
C GLU A 113 -0.80 -17.52 -9.52
N CYS A 114 -0.83 -18.86 -9.52
CA CYS A 114 -1.02 -19.64 -8.30
C CYS A 114 0.15 -19.48 -7.30
N GLN A 115 1.40 -19.45 -7.78
CA GLN A 115 2.57 -19.21 -6.93
C GLN A 115 2.54 -17.79 -6.34
N MET A 116 2.04 -16.82 -7.12
CA MET A 116 1.87 -15.46 -6.66
C MET A 116 0.79 -15.35 -5.59
N GLU A 117 -0.34 -16.06 -5.72
CA GLU A 117 -1.35 -16.16 -4.66
C GLU A 117 -0.78 -16.69 -3.35
N CYS A 118 -0.02 -17.80 -3.39
CA CYS A 118 0.65 -18.33 -2.21
C CYS A 118 1.66 -17.34 -1.62
N LEU A 119 2.48 -16.70 -2.46
CA LEU A 119 3.46 -15.71 -2.02
C LEU A 119 2.78 -14.56 -1.27
N ARG A 120 1.62 -14.09 -1.75
CA ARG A 120 0.85 -13.00 -1.10
C ARG A 120 0.35 -13.42 0.26
N LEU A 121 -0.21 -14.62 0.37
CA LEU A 121 -0.72 -15.13 1.64
C LEU A 121 0.39 -15.32 2.69
N VAL A 122 1.59 -15.74 2.26
CA VAL A 122 2.74 -15.91 3.17
C VAL A 122 3.36 -14.57 3.56
N TRP A 123 3.36 -13.60 2.65
CA TRP A 123 3.93 -12.28 2.89
C TRP A 123 3.04 -11.37 3.75
N ALA A 124 1.72 -11.44 3.54
CA ALA A 124 0.72 -10.60 4.21
C ALA A 124 0.48 -11.03 5.66
#